data_AF-A0A2M8PEU4-F1
#
_entry.id   AF-A0A2M8PEU4-F1
#
_cell.length_a   1.000
_cell.length_b   1.000
_cell.length_c   1.000
_cell.angle_alpha   90.00
_cell.angle_beta   90.00
_cell.angle_gamma   90.00
#
_symmetry.space_group_name_H-M   'P 1'
#
loop_
_entity.id
_entity.type
_entity.pdbx_description
1 polymer ?
#
loop_
_entity_poly.entity_id
_entity_poly.type
_entity_poly.pdbx_seq_one_letter_code
_entity_poly.pdbx_strand_id
1 'polypeptide(L)'
;MQCQQKCIRRRSARGQGLAEYALALVLVGIVSIAALFSLGLAVQRTLGVLVGSIGGTTSSAVGDITVEITRAECQVDIYRDLLGYFIEGNSNADPSTLILRTNFGDGVNRAGQALLLEPNGPGRFKLERLETGVPVEPGNCPTGIAIQAPNGAIATAPMRIRVFTDPFPP
;
A
#
# COMPACT_ATOMS: atom_id res chain seq x y z
N MET A 1 73.85 -45.84 -0.54
CA MET A 1 72.98 -45.38 0.58
C MET A 1 72.21 -44.15 0.10
N GLN A 2 70.96 -44.33 -0.35
CA GLN A 2 70.07 -43.25 -0.82
C GLN A 2 68.66 -43.56 -0.32
N CYS A 3 68.19 -42.85 0.71
CA CYS A 3 66.79 -42.88 1.12
C CYS A 3 66.46 -41.63 1.95
N GLN A 4 66.36 -40.46 1.31
CA GLN A 4 65.90 -39.23 1.97
C GLN A 4 65.25 -38.26 0.97
N GLN A 5 64.17 -38.67 0.29
CA GLN A 5 63.37 -37.70 -0.48
C GLN A 5 61.97 -38.21 -0.85
N LYS A 6 61.14 -38.61 0.13
CA LYS A 6 59.72 -38.89 -0.17
C LYS A 6 58.80 -38.85 1.05
N CYS A 7 58.77 -37.74 1.80
CA CYS A 7 57.81 -37.66 2.91
C CYS A 7 57.32 -36.25 3.25
N ILE A 8 56.98 -35.39 2.28
CA ILE A 8 56.15 -34.21 2.58
C ILE A 8 55.17 -33.94 1.44
N ARG A 9 53.96 -34.51 1.54
CA ARG A 9 52.67 -33.92 1.09
C ARG A 9 51.56 -34.97 1.15
N ARG A 10 51.05 -35.26 2.35
CA ARG A 10 49.75 -35.94 2.53
C ARG A 10 49.06 -35.47 3.83
N ARG A 11 48.73 -34.19 3.92
CA ARG A 11 47.82 -33.66 4.96
C ARG A 11 46.93 -32.53 4.42
N SER A 12 46.25 -32.77 3.30
CA SER A 12 45.20 -31.87 2.81
C SER A 12 44.08 -32.66 2.11
N ALA A 13 43.47 -33.61 2.83
CA ALA A 13 42.36 -34.41 2.29
C ALA A 13 41.21 -34.65 3.29
N ARG A 14 41.28 -34.07 4.51
CA ARG A 14 40.24 -34.25 5.55
C ARG A 14 39.50 -32.96 5.95
N GLY A 15 39.87 -31.81 5.39
CA GLY A 15 39.20 -30.52 5.65
C GLY A 15 38.32 -30.00 4.50
N GLN A 16 38.41 -30.62 3.32
CA GLN A 16 37.74 -30.13 2.11
C GLN A 16 36.22 -30.44 2.10
N GLY A 17 35.81 -31.56 2.71
CA GLY A 17 34.40 -31.91 2.82
C GLY A 17 33.58 -30.93 3.67
N LEU A 18 34.14 -30.42 4.78
CA LEU A 18 33.43 -29.48 5.66
C LEU A 18 33.13 -28.14 4.99
N ALA A 19 34.08 -27.65 4.17
CA ALA A 19 33.89 -26.41 3.42
C ALA A 19 32.81 -26.57 2.34
N GLU A 20 32.75 -27.72 1.67
CA GLU A 20 31.72 -28.02 0.67
C GLU A 20 30.32 -28.12 1.31
N TYR A 21 30.19 -28.77 2.47
CA TYR A 21 28.91 -28.82 3.20
C TYR A 21 28.46 -27.45 3.71
N ALA A 22 29.38 -26.62 4.20
CA ALA A 22 29.06 -25.25 4.62
C ALA A 22 28.55 -24.41 3.45
N LEU A 23 29.18 -24.52 2.27
CA LEU A 23 28.76 -23.79 1.08
C LEU A 23 27.38 -24.26 0.58
N ALA A 24 27.10 -25.56 0.62
CA ALA A 24 25.79 -26.10 0.28
C ALA A 24 24.68 -25.59 1.22
N LEU A 25 24.93 -25.53 2.53
CA LEU A 25 23.96 -25.01 3.50
C LEU A 25 23.65 -23.52 3.29
N VAL A 26 24.67 -22.72 2.97
CA VAL A 26 24.49 -21.29 2.67
C VAL A 26 23.64 -21.11 1.41
N LEU A 27 23.90 -21.89 0.35
CA LEU A 27 23.15 -21.79 -0.90
C LEU A 27 21.68 -22.17 -0.72
N VAL A 28 21.41 -23.25 0.01
CA VAL A 28 20.04 -23.67 0.37
C VAL A 28 19.34 -22.61 1.23
N GLY A 29 20.05 -21.98 2.16
CA GLY A 29 19.52 -20.89 2.99
C GLY A 29 19.11 -19.66 2.18
N ILE A 30 19.91 -19.25 1.20
CA ILE A 30 19.57 -18.12 0.32
C ILE A 30 18.32 -18.43 -0.51
N VAL A 31 18.23 -19.64 -1.05
CA VAL A 31 17.07 -20.08 -1.86
C VAL A 31 15.79 -20.13 -1.01
N SER A 32 15.86 -20.60 0.23
CA SER A 32 14.69 -20.65 1.12
C SER A 32 14.22 -19.26 1.55
N ILE A 33 15.13 -18.33 1.84
CA ILE A 33 14.78 -16.93 2.13
C ILE A 33 14.09 -16.28 0.92
N ALA A 34 14.63 -16.46 -0.28
CA ALA A 34 14.03 -15.92 -1.50
C ALA A 34 12.62 -16.47 -1.76
N ALA A 35 12.41 -17.77 -1.53
CA ALA A 35 11.10 -18.40 -1.66
C ALA A 35 10.08 -17.84 -0.66
N LEU A 36 10.47 -17.72 0.62
CA LEU A 36 9.61 -17.16 1.67
C LEU A 36 9.26 -15.70 1.42
N PHE A 37 10.21 -14.89 0.96
CA PHE A 37 9.97 -13.48 0.63
C PHE A 37 8.97 -13.33 -0.52
N SER A 38 9.10 -14.16 -1.56
CA SER A 38 8.19 -14.21 -2.71
C SER A 38 6.76 -14.57 -2.30
N LEU A 39 6.62 -15.58 -1.42
CA LEU A 39 5.35 -15.98 -0.83
C LEU A 39 4.75 -14.87 0.05
N GLY A 40 5.55 -14.18 0.86
CA GLY A 40 5.09 -13.05 1.68
C GLY A 40 4.47 -11.92 0.86
N LEU A 41 5.12 -11.56 -0.26
CA LEU A 41 4.59 -10.56 -1.21
C LEU A 41 3.28 -11.00 -1.86
N ALA A 42 3.15 -12.28 -2.21
CA ALA A 42 1.92 -12.82 -2.79
C ALA A 42 0.75 -12.79 -1.79
N VAL A 43 1.01 -13.18 -0.53
CA VAL A 43 0.02 -13.19 0.55
C VAL A 43 -0.46 -11.78 0.90
N GLN A 44 0.44 -10.77 0.90
CA GLN A 44 0.03 -9.37 1.14
C GLN A 44 -0.95 -8.86 0.06
N ARG A 45 -0.76 -9.24 -1.20
CA ARG A 45 -1.66 -8.86 -2.29
C ARG A 45 -3.02 -9.54 -2.18
N THR A 46 -3.06 -10.83 -1.86
CA THR A 46 -4.33 -11.56 -1.75
C THR A 46 -5.13 -11.16 -0.52
N LEU A 47 -4.48 -10.97 0.63
CA LEU A 47 -5.15 -10.49 1.84
C LEU A 47 -5.59 -9.03 1.73
N GLY A 48 -4.83 -8.16 1.07
CA GLY A 48 -5.24 -6.78 0.80
C GLY A 48 -6.52 -6.71 -0.05
N VAL A 49 -6.68 -7.61 -1.03
CA VAL A 49 -7.91 -7.73 -1.84
C VAL A 49 -9.05 -8.33 -1.03
N LEU A 50 -8.78 -9.35 -0.19
CA LEU A 50 -9.81 -9.98 0.65
C LEU A 50 -10.34 -9.03 1.73
N VAL A 51 -9.48 -8.29 2.43
CA VAL A 51 -9.91 -7.27 3.39
C VAL A 51 -10.67 -6.13 2.69
N GLY A 52 -10.28 -5.78 1.46
CA GLY A 52 -11.06 -4.85 0.62
C GLY A 52 -12.46 -5.37 0.26
N SER A 53 -12.63 -6.70 0.14
CA SER A 53 -13.91 -7.34 -0.24
C SER A 53 -14.83 -7.70 0.94
N ILE A 54 -14.30 -7.90 2.15
CA ILE A 54 -15.11 -8.25 3.33
C ILE A 54 -15.92 -7.03 3.86
N GLY A 55 -15.59 -5.81 3.43
CA GLY A 55 -16.46 -4.64 3.61
C GLY A 55 -17.75 -4.66 2.76
N GLY A 56 -17.85 -5.59 1.79
CA GLY A 56 -19.02 -5.80 0.94
C GLY A 56 -19.77 -7.07 1.30
N THR A 57 -20.23 -7.23 2.56
CA THR A 57 -21.19 -8.30 2.85
C THR A 57 -22.51 -7.97 2.17
N THR A 58 -22.79 -8.70 1.10
CA THR A 58 -24.08 -8.80 0.41
C THR A 58 -25.14 -9.37 1.34
N SER A 59 -25.66 -8.54 2.22
CA SER A 59 -26.98 -8.73 2.83
C SER A 59 -27.74 -7.43 2.61
N SER A 60 -28.10 -7.17 1.35
CA SER A 60 -29.03 -6.11 0.97
C SER A 60 -30.41 -6.42 1.55
N ALA A 61 -30.56 -6.21 2.86
CA ALA A 61 -31.83 -5.88 3.45
C ALA A 61 -32.23 -4.50 2.92
N VAL A 62 -33.49 -4.32 2.55
CA VAL A 62 -34.03 -3.02 2.15
C VAL A 62 -33.79 -2.03 3.31
N GLY A 63 -32.91 -1.05 3.09
CA GLY A 63 -32.52 -0.06 4.11
C GLY A 63 -31.05 -0.06 4.51
N ASP A 64 -30.22 -0.98 4.00
CA ASP A 64 -28.80 -1.00 4.34
C ASP A 64 -28.02 0.12 3.61
N ILE A 65 -27.08 0.78 4.29
CA ILE A 65 -26.26 1.84 3.70
C ILE A 65 -25.13 1.18 2.90
N THR A 66 -25.10 1.44 1.61
CA THR A 66 -24.06 1.01 0.69
C THR A 66 -23.10 2.16 0.43
N VAL A 67 -21.79 1.93 0.56
CA VAL A 67 -20.75 2.90 0.20
C VAL A 67 -19.78 2.22 -0.75
N GLU A 68 -19.42 2.92 -1.82
CA GLU A 68 -18.46 2.46 -2.83
C GLU A 68 -17.53 3.61 -3.20
N ILE A 69 -16.23 3.36 -3.29
CA ILE A 69 -15.25 4.35 -3.75
C ILE A 69 -14.92 4.06 -5.21
N THR A 70 -15.26 4.97 -6.11
CA THR A 70 -15.03 4.82 -7.56
C THR A 70 -13.70 5.42 -7.98
N ARG A 71 -13.23 6.46 -7.27
CA ARG A 71 -11.96 7.14 -7.54
C ARG A 71 -11.32 7.57 -6.23
N ALA A 72 -10.02 7.31 -6.09
CA ALA A 72 -9.21 7.78 -4.98
C ALA A 72 -7.84 8.15 -5.53
N GLU A 73 -7.59 9.45 -5.67
CA GLU A 73 -6.33 9.98 -6.20
C GLU A 73 -5.74 11.05 -5.28
N CYS A 74 -4.43 10.99 -5.10
CA CYS A 74 -3.63 12.05 -4.52
C CYS A 74 -2.80 12.65 -5.66
N GLN A 75 -3.02 13.93 -5.95
CA GLN A 75 -2.34 14.66 -6.99
C GLN A 75 -1.20 15.47 -6.37
N VAL A 76 -0.02 15.34 -6.95
CA VAL A 76 1.19 16.05 -6.55
C VAL A 76 1.67 16.80 -7.79
N ASP A 77 1.45 18.10 -7.82
CA ASP A 77 1.91 18.99 -8.87
C ASP A 77 3.15 19.73 -8.38
N ILE A 78 4.31 19.22 -8.79
CA ILE A 78 5.62 19.76 -8.39
C ILE A 78 5.84 21.14 -9.03
N TYR A 79 5.25 21.39 -10.20
CA TYR A 79 5.42 22.65 -10.92
C TYR A 79 4.64 23.79 -10.26
N ARG A 80 3.41 23.51 -9.81
CA ARG A 80 2.55 24.50 -9.13
C ARG A 80 2.72 24.50 -7.61
N ASP A 81 3.55 23.62 -7.07
CA ASP A 81 3.68 23.38 -5.63
C ASP A 81 2.32 23.12 -4.98
N LEU A 82 1.55 22.18 -5.54
CA LEU A 82 0.24 21.78 -5.04
C LEU A 82 0.19 20.29 -4.71
N LEU A 83 -0.37 19.97 -3.55
CA LEU A 83 -0.79 18.61 -3.19
C LEU A 83 -2.30 18.62 -2.98
N GLY A 84 -3.01 17.61 -3.48
CA GLY A 84 -4.46 17.56 -3.34
C GLY A 84 -5.06 16.18 -3.43
N TYR A 85 -6.28 16.08 -2.92
CA TYR A 85 -7.06 14.86 -2.83
C TYR A 85 -8.27 14.95 -3.76
N PHE A 86 -8.46 13.91 -4.56
CA PHE A 86 -9.58 13.75 -5.46
C PHE A 86 -10.20 12.38 -5.21
N ILE A 87 -11.27 12.37 -4.44
CA ILE A 87 -11.99 11.16 -4.04
C ILE A 87 -13.42 11.27 -4.57
N GLU A 88 -13.92 10.21 -5.18
CA GLU A 88 -15.30 10.11 -5.65
C GLU A 88 -15.85 8.73 -5.33
N GLY A 89 -17.16 8.67 -5.16
CA GLY A 89 -17.83 7.41 -4.93
C GLY A 89 -19.34 7.51 -4.93
N ASN A 90 -19.97 6.37 -4.69
CA ASN A 90 -21.40 6.21 -4.62
C ASN A 90 -21.81 5.87 -3.18
N SER A 91 -22.89 6.48 -2.70
CA SER A 91 -23.47 6.14 -1.41
C SER A 91 -24.96 6.47 -1.41
N ASN A 92 -25.77 5.64 -0.78
CA ASN A 92 -27.18 5.95 -0.50
C ASN A 92 -27.37 6.72 0.82
N ALA A 93 -26.31 6.95 1.59
CA ALA A 93 -26.31 7.85 2.75
C ALA A 93 -25.90 9.27 2.38
N ASP A 94 -26.30 10.22 3.22
CA ASP A 94 -25.89 11.62 3.11
C ASP A 94 -24.35 11.73 3.25
N PRO A 95 -23.64 12.33 2.27
CA PRO A 95 -22.19 12.51 2.32
C PRO A 95 -21.68 13.17 3.60
N SER A 96 -22.47 14.07 4.21
CA SER A 96 -22.10 14.74 5.47
C SER A 96 -22.03 13.81 6.67
N THR A 97 -22.66 12.63 6.59
CA THR A 97 -22.66 11.60 7.64
C THR A 97 -21.54 10.57 7.45
N LEU A 98 -20.86 10.59 6.31
CA LEU A 98 -19.78 9.67 6.00
C LEU A 98 -18.47 10.16 6.61
N ILE A 99 -17.74 9.26 7.25
CA ILE A 99 -16.44 9.56 7.84
C ILE A 99 -15.35 9.01 6.92
N LEU A 100 -14.58 9.91 6.30
CA LEU A 100 -13.34 9.56 5.62
C LEU A 100 -12.27 9.24 6.65
N ARG A 101 -11.52 8.17 6.46
CA ARG A 101 -10.35 7.81 7.26
C ARG A 101 -9.15 7.66 6.34
N THR A 102 -8.03 8.23 6.76
CA THR A 102 -6.73 8.08 6.11
C THR A 102 -5.75 7.46 7.09
N ASN A 103 -4.53 7.13 6.65
CA ASN A 103 -3.45 6.73 7.57
C ASN A 103 -2.96 7.88 8.47
N PHE A 104 -3.48 9.11 8.30
CA PHE A 104 -3.17 10.25 9.16
C PHE A 104 -4.22 10.47 10.25
N GLY A 105 -5.43 9.92 10.09
CA GLY A 105 -6.50 10.04 11.07
C GLY A 105 -7.89 10.08 10.45
N ASP A 106 -8.88 10.34 11.31
CA ASP A 106 -10.29 10.40 10.95
C ASP A 106 -10.65 11.81 10.48
N GLY A 107 -11.11 11.91 9.24
CA GLY A 107 -11.61 13.14 8.64
C GLY A 107 -10.56 14.23 8.48
N VAL A 108 -9.27 13.90 8.53
CA VAL A 108 -8.19 14.88 8.44
C VAL A 108 -7.08 14.44 7.49
N ASN A 109 -6.42 15.42 6.88
CA ASN A 109 -5.16 15.23 6.16
C ASN A 109 -3.96 15.31 7.12
N ARG A 110 -2.75 15.26 6.57
CA ARG A 110 -1.51 15.30 7.35
C ARG A 110 -1.30 16.64 8.04
N ALA A 111 -1.74 17.74 7.43
CA ALA A 111 -1.78 19.07 8.04
C ALA A 111 -2.85 19.23 9.14
N GLY A 112 -3.69 18.23 9.41
CA GLY A 112 -4.80 18.31 10.36
C GLY A 112 -6.00 19.11 9.83
N GLN A 113 -6.05 19.39 8.53
CA GLN A 113 -7.19 20.04 7.90
C GLN A 113 -8.32 19.05 7.67
N ALA A 114 -9.56 19.50 7.89
CA ALA A 114 -10.74 18.66 7.73
C ALA A 114 -10.96 18.26 6.26
N LEU A 115 -11.20 16.97 6.05
CA LEU A 115 -11.53 16.34 4.77
C LEU A 115 -13.01 15.95 4.77
N LEU A 116 -13.84 16.86 4.29
CA LEU A 116 -15.29 16.69 4.23
C LEU A 116 -15.73 16.18 2.85
N LEU A 117 -16.61 15.18 2.85
CA LEU A 117 -17.24 14.66 1.65
C LEU A 117 -18.44 15.53 1.28
N GLU A 118 -18.51 15.92 0.00
CA GLU A 118 -19.53 16.80 -0.54
C GLU A 118 -20.46 16.01 -1.49
N PRO A 119 -21.74 16.40 -1.63
CA PRO A 119 -22.63 15.81 -2.62
C PRO A 119 -22.11 16.04 -4.06
N ASN A 120 -22.15 14.99 -4.88
CA ASN A 120 -21.77 15.03 -6.30
C ASN A 120 -22.90 14.53 -7.22
N GLY A 121 -24.13 14.87 -6.88
CA GLY A 121 -25.35 14.38 -7.53
C GLY A 121 -26.04 13.25 -6.76
N PRO A 122 -27.14 12.69 -7.31
CA PRO A 122 -27.96 11.70 -6.61
C PRO A 122 -27.17 10.44 -6.29
N GLY A 123 -27.05 10.10 -5.01
CA GLY A 123 -26.37 8.90 -4.53
C GLY A 123 -24.85 8.91 -4.72
N ARG A 124 -24.23 10.10 -4.86
CA ARG A 124 -22.80 10.25 -5.13
C ARG A 124 -22.17 11.27 -4.21
N PHE A 125 -20.90 11.03 -3.87
CA PHE A 125 -20.09 11.95 -3.10
C PHE A 125 -18.78 12.25 -3.83
N LYS A 126 -18.19 13.39 -3.49
CA LYS A 126 -16.83 13.76 -3.90
C LYS A 126 -16.08 14.45 -2.77
N LEU A 127 -14.76 14.47 -2.88
CA LEU A 127 -13.89 15.35 -2.13
C LEU A 127 -12.81 15.85 -3.07
N GLU A 128 -12.70 17.17 -3.15
CA GLU A 128 -11.68 17.88 -3.91
C GLU A 128 -11.05 18.90 -2.96
N ARG A 129 -9.88 18.57 -2.39
CA ARG A 129 -9.20 19.43 -1.42
C ARG A 129 -7.71 19.53 -1.72
N LEU A 130 -7.23 20.76 -1.81
CA LEU A 130 -5.80 21.06 -1.81
C LEU A 130 -5.30 21.05 -0.36
N GLU A 131 -4.18 20.39 -0.13
CA GLU A 131 -3.46 20.42 1.13
C GLU A 131 -2.48 21.59 1.12
N THR A 132 -2.46 22.33 2.22
CA THR A 132 -1.59 23.49 2.39
C THR A 132 -0.72 23.30 3.62
N GLY A 133 0.53 23.79 3.58
CA GLY A 133 1.43 23.72 4.74
C GLY A 133 2.15 22.38 4.89
N VAL A 134 2.13 21.54 3.86
CA VAL A 134 2.90 20.29 3.77
C VAL A 134 3.78 20.36 2.51
N PRO A 135 5.03 19.85 2.55
CA PRO A 135 5.85 19.77 1.35
C PRO A 135 5.17 18.99 0.23
N VAL A 136 5.36 19.40 -1.02
CA VAL A 136 4.75 18.76 -2.19
C VAL A 136 5.62 17.59 -2.63
N GLU A 137 5.44 16.48 -1.93
CA GLU A 137 6.20 15.24 -2.16
C GLU A 137 5.26 14.04 -2.24
N PRO A 138 5.51 13.07 -3.14
CA PRO A 138 4.70 11.85 -3.24
C PRO A 138 4.56 11.08 -1.92
N GLY A 139 5.57 11.14 -1.05
CA GLY A 139 5.54 10.49 0.27
C GLY A 139 4.54 11.10 1.26
N ASN A 140 3.97 12.27 0.94
CA ASN A 140 2.97 12.93 1.78
C ASN A 140 1.54 12.53 1.41
N CYS A 141 1.36 11.78 0.33
CA CYS A 141 0.08 11.16 0.00
C CYS A 141 -0.23 9.97 0.94
N PRO A 142 -1.49 9.79 1.34
CA PRO A 142 -1.93 8.61 2.04
C PRO A 142 -1.82 7.39 1.11
N THR A 143 -1.59 6.21 1.68
CA THR A 143 -1.47 4.97 0.90
C THR A 143 -2.82 4.36 0.57
N GLY A 144 -3.84 4.69 1.35
CA GLY A 144 -5.20 4.22 1.17
C GLY A 144 -6.18 5.06 1.96
N ILE A 145 -7.45 4.88 1.65
CA ILE A 145 -8.56 5.53 2.34
C ILE A 145 -9.62 4.51 2.72
N ALA A 146 -10.35 4.81 3.77
CA ALA A 146 -11.58 4.14 4.11
C ALA A 146 -12.70 5.18 4.27
N ILE A 147 -13.92 4.82 3.88
CA ILE A 147 -15.11 5.63 4.15
C ILE A 147 -16.04 4.77 4.98
N GLN A 148 -16.41 5.28 6.15
CA GLN A 148 -17.29 4.61 7.08
C GLN A 148 -18.64 5.33 7.13
N ALA A 149 -19.71 4.58 6.93
CA ALA A 149 -21.07 5.04 7.13
C ALA A 149 -21.51 4.92 8.60
N PRO A 150 -22.58 5.65 9.02
CA PRO A 150 -23.09 5.59 10.39
C PRO A 150 -23.57 4.21 10.86
N ASN A 151 -24.01 3.35 9.93
CA ASN A 151 -24.41 1.96 10.21
C ASN A 151 -23.19 1.02 10.39
N GLY A 152 -21.96 1.53 10.23
CA GLY A 152 -20.73 0.74 10.30
C GLY A 152 -20.30 0.13 8.98
N ALA A 153 -21.00 0.34 7.86
CA ALA A 153 -20.52 -0.09 6.55
C ALA A 153 -19.21 0.64 6.18
N ILE A 154 -18.24 -0.10 5.63
CA ILE A 154 -16.92 0.44 5.31
C ILE A 154 -16.57 0.13 3.85
N ALA A 155 -16.25 1.17 3.09
CA ALA A 155 -15.61 1.05 1.79
C ALA A 155 -14.12 1.38 1.94
N THR A 156 -13.23 0.64 1.27
CA THR A 156 -11.79 0.96 1.25
C THR A 156 -11.28 1.01 -0.17
N ALA A 157 -10.30 1.87 -0.42
CA ALA A 157 -9.64 1.96 -1.71
C ALA A 157 -8.17 2.32 -1.55
N PRO A 158 -7.27 1.74 -2.37
CA PRO A 158 -5.90 2.21 -2.45
C PRO A 158 -5.88 3.61 -3.08
N MET A 159 -5.05 4.51 -2.54
CA MET A 159 -4.89 5.84 -3.08
C MET A 159 -3.92 5.79 -4.27
N ARG A 160 -4.33 6.31 -5.42
CA ARG A 160 -3.45 6.42 -6.59
C ARG A 160 -2.72 7.76 -6.57
N ILE A 161 -1.40 7.72 -6.57
CA ILE A 161 -0.59 8.93 -6.60
C ILE A 161 -0.36 9.33 -8.07
N ARG A 162 -0.78 10.53 -8.43
CA ARG A 162 -0.49 11.14 -9.74
C ARG A 162 0.48 12.28 -9.54
N VAL A 163 1.66 12.17 -10.16
CA VAL A 163 2.68 13.21 -10.13
C VAL A 163 2.63 13.97 -11.45
N PHE A 164 2.44 15.28 -11.37
CA PHE A 164 2.53 16.20 -12.50
C PHE A 164 3.89 16.89 -12.45
N THR A 165 4.70 16.65 -13.46
CA THR A 165 6.05 17.24 -13.62
C THR A 165 6.11 18.28 -14.72
N ASP A 166 5.10 18.33 -15.59
CA ASP A 166 5.13 19.14 -16.79
C ASP A 166 4.21 20.35 -16.63
N PRO A 167 4.60 21.54 -17.14
CA PRO A 167 3.67 22.64 -17.26
C PRO A 167 2.55 22.22 -18.22
N PHE A 168 1.31 22.14 -17.72
CA PHE A 168 0.15 21.97 -18.59
C PHE A 168 0.22 23.00 -19.73
N PRO A 169 0.05 22.60 -21.00
CA PRO A 169 -0.11 23.58 -22.06
C PRO A 169 -1.33 24.46 -21.74
N PRO A 170 -1.23 25.78 -22.02
CA PRO A 170 -2.24 26.77 -21.66
C PRO A 170 -3.62 26.50 -22.30
#